data_AF-A0A968CMD0-F1
#
_entry.id   AF-A0A968CMD0-F1
#
_cell.length_a   1.000
_cell.length_b   1.000
_cell.length_c   1.000
_cell.angle_alpha   90.00
_cell.angle_beta   90.00
_cell.angle_gamma   90.00
#
_symmetry.space_group_name_H-M   'P 1'
#
loop_
_entity.id
_entity.type
_entity.pdbx_description
1 polymer ?
#
loop_
_entity_poly.entity_id
_entity_poly.type
_entity_poly.pdbx_seq_one_letter_code
_entity_poly.pdbx_strand_id
1 'polypeptide(L)' 'RHLVGRDPIVLGIPRGGVEVARAVADELDAPLDIVLVRKLPIPFAPETAFGVTSADGITVLDDALVEEVGLDRETIDRV' A
#
# COMPACT_ATOMS: atom_id res chain seq x y z
N ARG A 1 1.75 18.65 -20.15
CA ARG A 1 1.64 18.13 -18.76
C ARG A 1 0.17 17.78 -18.50
N HIS A 2 -0.19 16.50 -18.27
CA HIS A 2 -1.59 16.04 -18.18
C HIS A 2 -2.30 16.40 -16.85
N LEU A 3 -1.55 16.85 -15.84
CA LEU A 3 -2.05 17.14 -14.48
C LEU A 3 -2.23 18.64 -14.20
N VAL A 4 -2.08 19.51 -15.21
CA VAL A 4 -2.21 20.97 -15.03
C VAL A 4 -3.62 21.31 -14.56
N GLY A 5 -3.73 22.07 -13.46
CA GLY A 5 -5.00 22.50 -12.87
C GLY A 5 -5.76 21.42 -12.09
N ARG A 6 -5.09 20.34 -11.67
CA ARG A 6 -5.70 19.23 -10.92
C ARG A 6 -5.23 19.09 -9.47
N ASP A 7 -4.40 20.01 -8.98
CA ASP A 7 -3.83 20.05 -7.62
C ASP A 7 -3.53 18.65 -7.03
N PRO A 8 -2.63 17.89 -7.66
CA PRO A 8 -2.34 16.53 -7.23
C PRO A 8 -1.61 16.50 -5.89
N ILE A 9 -1.74 15.39 -5.16
CA ILE A 9 -0.81 14.98 -4.10
C ILE A 9 0.05 13.84 -4.63
N VAL A 10 1.34 13.86 -4.30
CA VAL A 10 2.27 12.79 -4.64
C VAL A 10 2.50 11.93 -3.39
N LEU A 11 2.30 10.62 -3.52
CA LEU A 11 2.48 9.66 -2.43
C LEU A 11 3.66 8.73 -2.74
N GLY A 12 4.66 8.74 -1.87
CA GLY A 12 5.85 7.88 -1.98
C GLY A 12 5.71 6.61 -1.15
N ILE A 13 5.98 5.45 -1.75
CA ILE A 13 6.11 4.17 -1.03
C ILE A 13 7.60 3.93 -0.71
N PRO A 14 8.00 3.82 0.57
CA PRO A 14 9.40 3.58 0.92
C PRO A 14 9.96 2.26 0.39
N ARG A 15 11.28 2.15 0.20
CA ARG A 15 12.32 3.18 0.44
C ARG A 15 12.59 4.04 -0.80
N GLY A 16 12.98 3.41 -1.92
CA GLY A 16 13.37 4.12 -3.13
C GLY A 16 12.24 4.90 -3.82
N GLY A 17 10.98 4.50 -3.60
CA GLY A 17 9.83 5.21 -4.18
C GLY A 17 9.65 6.62 -3.62
N VAL A 18 10.14 6.91 -2.41
CA VAL A 18 10.10 8.26 -1.81
C VAL A 18 11.03 9.23 -2.55
N GLU A 19 12.23 8.78 -2.91
CA GLU A 19 13.20 9.58 -3.68
C GLU A 19 12.63 9.96 -5.06
N VAL A 20 11.96 9.00 -5.71
CA VAL A 20 11.28 9.24 -6.99
C VAL A 20 10.09 10.19 -6.80
N ALA A 21 9.26 9.96 -5.77
CA ALA A 21 8.11 10.79 -5.46
C ALA A 21 8.51 12.26 -5.18
N ARG A 22 9.66 12.49 -4.52
CA ARG A 22 10.18 13.84 -4.30
C ARG A 22 10.44 14.59 -5.61
N ALA A 23 11.17 13.96 -6.53
CA ALA A 23 11.44 14.57 -7.83
C ALA A 23 10.16 14.88 -8.63
N VAL A 24 9.15 14.00 -8.52
CA VAL A 24 7.84 14.20 -9.16
C VAL A 24 7.07 15.35 -8.52
N ALA A 25 7.06 15.45 -7.18
CA ALA A 25 6.40 16.52 -6.44
C ALA A 25 6.98 17.90 -6.79
N ASP A 26 8.31 18.00 -6.90
CA ASP A 26 9.01 19.24 -7.28
C ASP A 26 8.64 19.72 -8.69
N GLU A 27 8.57 18.80 -9.66
CA GLU A 27 8.22 19.11 -11.05
C GLU A 27 6.74 19.49 -11.22
N LEU A 28 5.87 19.05 -10.31
CA LEU A 28 4.43 19.30 -10.34
C LEU A 28 3.98 20.44 -9.42
N ASP A 29 4.87 21.02 -8.61
CA ASP A 29 4.54 21.97 -7.52
C ASP A 29 3.43 21.43 -6.61
N ALA A 30 3.59 20.16 -6.20
CA ALA A 30 2.58 19.38 -5.51
C ALA A 30 3.03 18.98 -4.09
N PRO A 31 2.11 18.86 -3.11
CA PRO A 31 2.43 18.28 -1.82
C PRO A 31 2.95 16.84 -1.97
N LEU A 32 3.93 16.48 -1.13
CA LEU A 32 4.47 15.14 -1.00
C LEU A 32 4.09 14.57 0.37
N ASP A 33 3.62 13.32 0.37
CA ASP A 33 3.46 12.51 1.59
C ASP A 33 3.91 11.06 1.37
N ILE A 34 3.98 10.27 2.44
CA ILE A 34 4.50 8.90 2.46
C ILE A 34 3.40 7.93 2.86
N VAL A 35 3.28 6.82 2.10
CA VAL A 35 2.36 5.73 2.43
C VAL A 35 3.15 4.57 3.04
N LEU A 36 2.92 4.32 4.32
CA LEU A 36 3.49 3.20 5.06
C LEU A 36 2.48 2.06 5.14
N VAL A 37 2.71 1.04 4.32
CA VAL A 37 1.90 -0.19 4.31
C VAL A 37 2.81 -1.42 4.29
N ARG A 38 2.30 -2.50 4.88
CA ARG A 38 2.88 -3.83 4.85
C ARG A 38 1.87 -4.78 4.21
N LYS A 39 2.34 -5.63 3.29
CA LYS A 39 1.55 -6.74 2.74
C LYS A 39 1.28 -7.79 3.82
N LEU A 40 0.09 -8.38 3.80
CA LEU A 40 -0.29 -9.55 4.58
C LEU A 40 -0.17 -10.77 3.67
N PRO A 41 0.97 -11.47 3.66
CA PRO A 41 1.20 -12.58 2.76
C PRO A 41 0.39 -13.81 3.18
N ILE A 42 -0.01 -14.62 2.21
CA ILE A 42 -0.58 -15.94 2.48
C ILE A 42 0.53 -16.82 3.08
N PRO A 43 0.33 -17.51 4.23
CA PRO A 43 1.40 -18.23 4.93
C PRO A 43 2.11 -19.28 4.08
N PHE A 44 1.37 -19.96 3.20
CA PHE A 44 1.89 -20.98 2.30
C PHE A 44 2.20 -20.48 0.88
N ALA A 45 1.98 -19.18 0.60
CA ALA A 45 2.32 -18.54 -0.67
C ALA A 45 2.81 -17.09 -0.43
N PRO A 46 4.04 -16.89 0.09
CA PRO A 46 4.50 -15.59 0.59
C PRO A 46 4.56 -14.44 -0.42
N GLU A 47 4.63 -14.76 -1.72
CA GLU A 47 4.63 -13.79 -2.81
C GLU A 47 3.23 -13.22 -3.11
N THR A 48 2.18 -13.88 -2.60
CA THR A 48 0.78 -13.47 -2.76
C THR A 48 0.26 -12.91 -1.44
N ALA A 49 -0.38 -11.74 -1.49
CA ALA A 49 -0.95 -11.09 -0.32
C ALA A 49 -2.47 -11.17 -0.35
N PHE A 50 -3.07 -11.56 0.77
CA PHE A 50 -4.53 -11.55 0.96
C PHE A 50 -5.03 -10.23 1.56
N GLY A 51 -4.11 -9.30 1.83
CA GLY A 51 -4.46 -8.00 2.38
C GLY A 51 -3.25 -7.11 2.59
N VAL A 52 -3.51 -5.94 3.17
CA VAL A 52 -2.51 -4.96 3.57
C VAL A 52 -2.89 -4.36 4.92
N THR A 53 -1.88 -3.96 5.68
CA THR A 53 -2.06 -3.16 6.89
C THR A 53 -1.22 -1.90 6.82
N SER A 54 -1.74 -0.81 7.33
CA SER A 54 -1.07 0.48 7.41
C SER A 54 -0.39 0.68 8.76
N ALA A 55 0.54 1.64 8.84
CA ALA A 55 1.16 2.04 10.10
C ALA A 55 0.13 2.54 11.14
N ASP A 56 -1.03 3.03 10.69
CA ASP A 56 -2.10 3.54 11.56
C ASP A 56 -3.08 2.44 12.03
N GLY A 57 -2.77 1.17 11.75
CA GLY A 57 -3.59 0.02 12.17
C GLY A 57 -4.83 -0.23 11.31
N ILE A 58 -5.00 0.47 10.19
CA ILE A 58 -6.03 0.15 9.20
C ILE A 58 -5.59 -1.09 8.42
N THR A 59 -6.42 -2.13 8.45
CA THR A 59 -6.24 -3.36 7.68
C THR A 59 -7.33 -3.50 6.64
N VAL A 60 -6.94 -3.85 5.42
CA VAL A 60 -7.83 -4.12 4.30
C VAL A 60 -7.54 -5.52 3.79
N LEU A 61 -8.57 -6.35 3.68
CA LEU A 61 -8.48 -7.74 3.22
C LEU A 61 -9.15 -7.88 1.86
N ASP A 62 -8.65 -8.84 1.08
CA ASP A 62 -9.34 -9.38 -0.08
C ASP A 62 -10.22 -10.55 0.39
N ASP A 63 -11.47 -10.24 0.71
CA ASP A 63 -12.41 -11.21 1.29
C ASP A 63 -12.62 -12.43 0.37
N ALA A 64 -12.63 -12.22 -0.95
CA ALA A 64 -12.79 -13.30 -1.92
C ALA A 64 -11.59 -14.25 -1.90
N LEU A 65 -10.37 -13.71 -1.83
CA LEU A 65 -9.16 -14.51 -1.74
C LEU A 65 -9.06 -15.23 -0.39
N VAL A 66 -9.43 -14.55 0.71
CA VAL A 66 -9.50 -15.16 2.06
C VAL A 66 -10.40 -16.38 2.08
N GLU A 67 -11.57 -16.28 1.45
CA GLU A 67 -12.52 -17.40 1.29
C GLU A 67 -11.96 -18.50 0.39
N GLU A 68 -11.39 -18.15 -0.77
CA GLU A 68 -10.85 -19.11 -1.74
C GLU A 68 -9.74 -19.97 -1.14
N VAL A 69 -8.83 -19.36 -0.37
CA VAL A 69 -7.68 -20.05 0.22
C VAL A 69 -7.96 -20.60 1.62
N GLY A 70 -9.17 -20.36 2.16
CA GLY A 70 -9.63 -20.91 3.42
C GLY A 70 -8.87 -20.41 4.65
N LEU A 71 -8.50 -19.12 4.68
CA LEU A 71 -7.79 -18.54 5.83
C LEU A 71 -8.74 -18.35 7.00
N ASP A 72 -8.40 -18.93 8.15
CA ASP A 72 -9.12 -18.71 9.40
C ASP A 72 -8.70 -17.40 10.07
N ARG A 73 -9.52 -16.94 11.04
CA ARG A 73 -9.25 -15.70 11.78
C ARG A 73 -7.94 -15.75 12.56
N GLU A 74 -7.58 -16.91 13.11
CA GLU A 74 -6.34 -17.06 13.86
C GLU A 74 -5.11 -16.79 12.97
N THR A 75 -5.16 -17.25 11.72
CA THR A 75 -4.12 -17.02 10.72
C THR A 75 -4.05 -15.55 10.31
N ILE A 76 -5.20 -14.91 10.13
CA ILE A 76 -5.29 -13.48 9.78
C ILE A 76 -4.75 -12.60 10.92
N ASP A 77 -5.08 -12.91 12.17
CA ASP A 77 -4.67 -12.12 13.34
C ASP A 77 -3.17 -12.28 13.69
N ARG A 78 -2.52 -13.32 13.17
CA ARG A 78 -1.10 -13.62 13.41
C ARG A 78 -0.13 -12.84 12.53
N VAL A 79 -0.58 -12.22 11.45
CA VAL A 79 0.27 -11.48 10.50
C VAL A 79 0.28 -9.99 10.79
#